data_AF-A0A645GGY8-F1
#
_entry.id   AF-A0A645GGY8-F1
#
_cell.length_a   1.000
_cell.length_b   1.000
_cell.length_c   1.000
_cell.angle_alpha   90.00
_cell.angle_beta   90.00
_cell.angle_gamma   90.00
#
_symmetry.space_group_name_H-M   'P 1'
#
loop_
_entity.id
_entity.type
_entity.pdbx_description
1 polymer ?
#
loop_
_entity_poly.entity_id
_entity_poly.type
_entity_poly.pdbx_seq_one_letter_code
_entity_poly.pdbx_strand_id
1 'polypeptide(L)'
;MDNPYILAGIGFAVGILSGMGVGGGSLLIILLTLLAGVPQRTAQGINLLYFLPTASVAIFIHLHRGNIDKEAALKSSMGGVITAVLFGILAQKIEGDTLRKIFALIIFAAGLSELFTAKSRDNPEE
;
A
#
# COMPACT_ATOMS: atom_id res chain seq x y z
N MET A 1 17.96 15.98 7.35
CA MET A 1 17.24 16.47 6.15
C MET A 1 15.76 16.51 6.52
N ASP A 2 15.44 17.33 7.51
CA ASP A 2 14.23 17.19 8.34
C ASP A 2 13.21 18.26 7.93
N ASN A 3 13.07 18.48 6.62
CA ASN A 3 12.19 19.50 6.12
C ASN A 3 10.75 18.95 6.01
N PRO A 4 9.82 19.34 6.90
CA PRO A 4 8.45 18.83 6.91
C PRO A 4 7.71 19.09 5.59
N TYR A 5 8.12 20.10 4.84
CA TYR A 5 7.53 20.42 3.53
C TYR A 5 7.80 19.33 2.47
N ILE A 6 8.94 18.64 2.53
CA ILE A 6 9.27 17.55 1.59
C ILE A 6 8.39 16.33 1.87
N LEU A 7 8.22 15.98 3.15
CA LEU A 7 7.36 14.87 3.58
C LEU A 7 5.89 15.13 3.20
N ALA A 8 5.42 16.37 3.39
CA ALA A 8 4.08 16.78 2.97
C ALA A 8 3.88 16.68 1.45
N GLY A 9 4.88 17.11 0.67
CA GLY A 9 4.84 17.00 -0.80
C GLY A 9 4.78 15.55 -1.30
N ILE A 10 5.58 14.66 -0.70
CA ILE A 10 5.55 13.23 -1.01
C ILE A 10 4.18 12.62 -0.68
N GLY A 11 3.65 12.90 0.52
CA GLY A 11 2.34 12.41 0.93
C GLY A 11 1.21 12.87 0.00
N PHE A 12 1.26 14.14 -0.44
CA PHE A 12 0.28 14.69 -1.37
C PHE A 12 0.35 14.04 -2.76
N ALA A 13 1.55 13.92 -3.34
CA ALA A 13 1.73 13.30 -4.65
C ALA A 13 1.29 11.82 -4.65
N VAL A 14 1.63 11.08 -3.60
CA VAL A 14 1.19 9.68 -3.45
C VAL A 14 -0.33 9.59 -3.24
N GLY A 15 -0.94 10.56 -2.55
CA GLY A 15 -2.39 10.72 -2.45
C GLY A 15 -3.09 10.70 -3.80
N ILE A 16 -2.62 11.56 -4.71
CA ILE A 16 -3.16 11.66 -6.06
C ILE A 16 -2.98 10.34 -6.82
N LEU A 17 -1.77 9.77 -6.81
CA LEU A 17 -1.47 8.51 -7.49
C LEU A 17 -2.31 7.34 -6.94
N SER A 18 -2.57 7.33 -5.63
CA SER A 18 -3.44 6.34 -5.00
C SER A 18 -4.88 6.46 -5.49
N GLY A 19 -5.38 7.69 -5.63
CA GLY A 19 -6.71 7.96 -6.18
C GLY A 19 -6.88 7.56 -7.65
N MET A 20 -5.79 7.51 -8.40
CA MET A 20 -5.76 7.02 -9.79
C MET A 20 -5.75 5.48 -9.91
N GLY A 21 -5.82 4.75 -8.79
CA GLY A 21 -5.90 3.29 -8.79
C GLY A 21 -4.56 2.56 -8.82
N VAL A 22 -3.44 3.27 -8.74
CA VAL A 22 -2.08 2.67 -8.73
C VAL A 22 -1.75 1.98 -7.40
N GLY A 23 -2.49 2.28 -6.33
CA GLY A 23 -2.24 1.76 -4.98
C GLY A 23 -1.09 2.50 -4.29
N GLY A 24 -1.42 3.58 -3.57
CA GLY A 24 -0.41 4.49 -3.01
C GLY A 24 0.42 3.94 -1.86
N GLY A 25 -0.03 2.88 -1.18
CA GLY A 25 0.62 2.43 0.06
C GLY A 25 2.05 1.91 -0.14
N SER A 26 2.26 1.13 -1.19
CA SER A 26 3.59 0.61 -1.55
C SER A 26 4.53 1.75 -1.99
N LEU A 27 4.01 2.69 -2.78
CA LEU A 27 4.77 3.85 -3.25
C LEU A 27 5.19 4.77 -2.11
N LEU A 28 4.32 5.00 -1.13
CA LEU A 28 4.65 5.81 0.05
C LEU A 28 5.84 5.23 0.81
N ILE A 29 5.84 3.91 1.03
CA ILE A 29 6.94 3.22 1.74
C ILE A 29 8.25 3.36 0.95
N ILE A 30 8.22 3.17 -0.37
CA ILE A 30 9.41 3.32 -1.24
C ILE A 30 9.96 4.75 -1.15
N LEU A 31 9.10 5.76 -1.24
CA LEU A 31 9.53 7.15 -1.19
C LEU A 31 10.09 7.53 0.19
N LEU A 32 9.44 7.10 1.28
CA LEU A 32 9.94 7.35 2.64
C LEU A 32 11.29 6.68 2.91
N THR A 33 11.49 5.47 2.39
CA THR A 33 12.72 4.70 2.65
C THR A 33 13.87 5.11 1.74
N LEU A 34 13.62 5.37 0.45
CA LEU A 34 14.66 5.74 -0.52
C LEU A 34 14.99 7.24 -0.53
N LEU A 35 13.98 8.12 -0.43
CA LEU A 35 14.21 9.58 -0.53
C LEU A 35 14.40 10.20 0.86
N ALA A 36 13.60 9.79 1.85
CA ALA A 36 13.66 10.37 3.19
C ALA A 36 14.55 9.58 4.18
N GLY A 37 15.09 8.44 3.78
CA GLY A 37 15.98 7.61 4.62
C GLY A 37 15.29 7.06 5.88
N VAL A 38 13.96 7.03 5.91
CA VAL A 38 13.18 6.58 7.07
C VAL A 38 13.37 5.07 7.25
N PRO A 39 13.62 4.57 8.48
CA PRO A 39 13.72 3.14 8.74
C PRO A 39 12.47 2.39 8.26
N GLN A 40 12.66 1.21 7.67
CA GLN A 40 11.58 0.40 7.07
C GLN A 40 10.37 0.22 8.00
N ARG A 41 10.61 -0.10 9.28
CA ARG A 41 9.54 -0.28 10.27
C ARG A 41 8.73 1.01 10.49
N THR A 42 9.42 2.14 10.62
CA THR A 42 8.77 3.45 10.80
C THR A 42 7.97 3.84 9.57
N ALA A 43 8.51 3.62 8.37
CA ALA A 43 7.82 3.90 7.11
C ALA A 43 6.51 3.08 6.97
N GLN A 44 6.51 1.81 7.39
CA GLN A 44 5.29 1.00 7.42
C GLN A 44 4.25 1.53 8.41
N GLY A 45 4.68 2.01 9.58
CA GLY A 45 3.79 2.66 10.55
C GLY A 45 3.17 3.95 10.02
N ILE A 46 3.97 4.80 9.35
CA ILE A 46 3.47 6.01 8.68
C ILE A 46 2.46 5.66 7.60
N ASN A 47 2.74 4.62 6.81
CA ASN A 47 1.82 4.16 5.78
C ASN A 47 0.46 3.71 6.35
N LEU A 48 0.45 3.06 7.51
CA LEU A 48 -0.80 2.67 8.17
C LEU A 48 -1.63 3.88 8.60
N LEU A 49 -0.99 4.92 9.15
CA LEU A 49 -1.65 6.18 9.50
C LEU A 49 -2.18 6.91 8.26
N TYR A 50 -1.40 6.93 7.18
CA TYR A 50 -1.82 7.49 5.89
C TYR A 50 -3.03 6.75 5.28
N PHE A 51 -3.14 5.45 5.53
CA PHE A 51 -4.24 4.65 5.02
C PHE A 51 -5.58 4.96 5.69
N LEU A 52 -5.60 5.41 6.96
CA LEU A 52 -6.83 5.72 7.69
C LEU A 52 -7.74 6.76 7.01
N PRO A 53 -7.27 7.99 6.69
CA PRO A 53 -8.10 8.98 6.02
C PRO A 53 -8.48 8.51 4.61
N THR A 54 -7.55 7.88 3.89
CA THR A 54 -7.77 7.37 2.54
C THR A 54 -8.88 6.31 2.51
N ALA A 55 -8.83 5.34 3.42
CA ALA A 55 -9.83 4.30 3.56
C ALA A 55 -11.18 4.88 3.99
N SER A 56 -11.19 5.85 4.91
CA SER A 56 -12.42 6.52 5.36
C SER A 56 -13.16 7.17 4.20
N VAL A 57 -12.45 7.93 3.35
CA VAL A 57 -13.02 8.55 2.15
C VAL A 57 -13.49 7.49 1.14
N ALA A 58 -12.70 6.44 0.92
CA ALA A 58 -13.05 5.36 0.00
C ALA A 58 -14.34 4.62 0.43
N ILE A 59 -14.46 4.31 1.72
CA ILE A 59 -15.64 3.68 2.32
C ILE A 59 -16.86 4.59 2.19
N PHE A 60 -16.71 5.88 2.53
CA PHE A 60 -17.79 6.86 2.41
C PHE A 60 -18.36 6.94 0.98
N ILE A 61 -17.48 7.04 -0.02
CA ILE A 61 -17.87 7.10 -1.43
C ILE A 61 -18.57 5.81 -1.87
N HIS A 62 -18.04 4.64 -1.50
CA HIS A 62 -18.64 3.35 -1.90
C HIS A 62 -19.98 3.09 -1.21
N LEU A 63 -20.12 3.48 0.06
CA LEU A 63 -21.39 3.41 0.79
C LEU A 63 -22.45 4.26 0.11
N HIS A 64 -22.10 5.48 -0.28
CA HIS A 64 -23.04 6.41 -0.91
C HIS A 64 -23.48 5.95 -2.31
N ARG A 65 -22.62 5.20 -3.02
CA ARG A 65 -22.94 4.62 -4.33
C ARG A 65 -23.76 3.32 -4.27
N GLY A 66 -24.10 2.83 -3.08
CA GLY A 66 -24.88 1.59 -2.91
C GLY A 66 -24.17 0.32 -3.39
N ASN A 67 -22.87 0.41 -3.69
CA ASN A 67 -22.12 -0.64 -4.40
C ASN A 67 -21.36 -1.56 -3.42
N ILE A 68 -21.87 -1.71 -2.20
CA ILE A 68 -21.25 -2.52 -1.15
C ILE A 68 -22.11 -3.74 -0.87
N ASP A 69 -21.60 -4.90 -1.25
CA ASP A 69 -22.04 -6.17 -0.68
C ASP A 69 -21.55 -6.24 0.76
N LYS A 70 -22.48 -6.09 1.71
CA LYS A 70 -22.19 -6.06 3.14
C LYS A 70 -21.66 -7.40 3.65
N GLU A 71 -22.08 -8.51 3.05
CA GLU A 71 -21.66 -9.85 3.47
C GLU A 71 -20.23 -10.12 3.01
N ALA A 72 -19.92 -9.79 1.74
CA ALA A 72 -18.56 -9.87 1.23
C ALA A 72 -17.62 -8.91 1.98
N ALA A 73 -18.05 -7.67 2.21
CA ALA A 73 -17.26 -6.68 2.95
C ALA A 73 -16.94 -7.16 4.38
N LEU A 74 -17.90 -7.77 5.08
CA LEU A 74 -17.68 -8.27 6.43
C LEU A 74 -16.71 -9.47 6.45
N LYS A 75 -16.92 -10.46 5.56
CA LYS A 75 -16.04 -11.64 5.46
C LYS A 75 -14.60 -11.24 5.11
N SER A 76 -14.43 -10.37 4.11
CA SER A 76 -13.11 -9.87 3.71
C SER A 76 -12.47 -9.00 4.79
N SER A 77 -13.23 -8.15 5.48
CA SER A 77 -12.71 -7.32 6.57
C SER A 77 -12.23 -8.17 7.74
N MET A 78 -12.99 -9.19 8.16
CA MET A 78 -12.58 -10.09 9.23
C MET A 78 -11.30 -10.85 8.89
N GLY A 79 -11.22 -11.43 7.69
CA GLY A 79 -10.00 -12.09 7.22
C GLY A 79 -8.81 -11.13 7.18
N GLY A 80 -9.02 -9.93 6.61
CA GLY A 80 -8.01 -8.89 6.51
C GLY A 80 -7.49 -8.42 7.87
N VAL A 81 -8.36 -8.20 8.85
CA VAL A 81 -7.99 -7.78 10.21
C VAL A 81 -7.16 -8.86 10.90
N ILE A 82 -7.61 -10.12 10.86
CA ILE A 82 -6.90 -11.24 11.50
C ILE A 82 -5.49 -11.38 10.90
N THR A 83 -5.39 -11.40 9.57
CA THR A 83 -4.11 -11.51 8.88
C THR A 83 -3.23 -10.29 9.14
N ALA A 84 -3.76 -9.07 9.08
CA ALA A 84 -2.99 -7.84 9.32
C ALA A 84 -2.41 -7.80 10.73
N VAL A 85 -3.19 -8.17 11.76
CA VAL A 85 -2.70 -8.22 13.15
C VAL A 85 -1.64 -9.31 13.31
N LEU A 86 -1.89 -10.51 12.79
CA LEU A 86 -0.97 -11.64 12.91
C LEU A 86 0.39 -11.35 12.25
N PHE A 87 0.38 -10.88 11.00
CA PHE A 87 1.60 -10.51 10.29
C PHE A 87 2.23 -9.23 10.83
N GLY A 88 1.45 -8.29 11.38
CA GLY A 88 1.96 -7.11 12.06
C GLY A 88 2.80 -7.47 13.29
N ILE A 89 2.30 -8.39 14.13
CA ILE A 89 3.05 -8.90 15.29
C ILE A 89 4.30 -9.66 14.84
N LEU A 90 4.19 -10.48 13.79
CA LEU A 90 5.34 -11.20 13.23
C LEU A 90 6.41 -10.24 12.69
N ALA A 91 6.00 -9.17 12.00
CA ALA A 91 6.91 -8.16 11.45
C ALA A 91 7.69 -7.40 12.53
N GLN A 92 7.13 -7.22 13.73
CA GLN A 92 7.87 -6.61 14.86
C GLN A 92 9.04 -7.47 15.33
N LYS A 93 8.98 -8.80 15.14
CA LYS A 93 10.06 -9.73 15.51
C LYS A 93 11.18 -9.82 14.47
N ILE A 94 10.96 -9.34 13.25
CA ILE A 94 11.92 -9.40 12.14
C ILE A 94 12.79 -8.15 12.14
N GLU A 95 14.11 -8.31 12.04
CA GLU A 95 15.07 -7.20 11.94
C GLU A 95 14.76 -6.25 10.76
N GLY A 96 15.01 -4.95 10.94
CA GLY A 96 14.64 -3.91 9.96
C GLY A 96 15.21 -4.14 8.56
N ASP A 97 16.47 -4.61 8.47
CA ASP A 97 17.13 -4.90 7.19
C ASP A 97 16.52 -6.10 6.47
N THR A 98 16.18 -7.15 7.21
CA THR A 98 15.47 -8.32 6.66
C THR A 98 14.08 -7.93 6.18
N LEU A 99 13.36 -7.10 6.94
CA LEU A 99 12.05 -6.60 6.55
C LEU A 99 12.11 -5.75 5.27
N ARG A 100 13.16 -4.93 5.13
CA ARG A 100 13.43 -4.13 3.93
C ARG A 100 13.71 -5.02 2.72
N LYS A 101 14.52 -6.07 2.87
CA LYS A 101 14.82 -7.04 1.78
C LYS A 101 13.57 -7.78 1.33
N ILE A 102 12.74 -8.25 2.26
CA ILE A 102 11.48 -8.93 1.95
C ILE A 102 10.55 -7.98 1.18
N PHE A 103 10.38 -6.75 1.67
CA PHE A 103 9.55 -5.76 1.00
C PHE A 103 10.07 -5.43 -0.41
N ALA A 104 11.38 -5.23 -0.56
CA ALA A 104 12.01 -4.97 -1.85
C ALA A 104 11.79 -6.13 -2.83
N LEU A 105 11.90 -7.38 -2.37
CA LEU A 105 11.64 -8.57 -3.18
C LEU A 105 10.19 -8.63 -3.65
N ILE A 106 9.22 -8.34 -2.79
CA ILE A 106 7.79 -8.33 -3.13
C ILE A 106 7.51 -7.26 -4.20
N ILE A 107 8.02 -6.04 -4.01
CA ILE A 107 7.84 -4.95 -4.99
C ILE A 107 8.52 -5.29 -6.31
N PHE A 108 9.72 -5.85 -6.27
CA PHE A 108 10.44 -6.26 -7.47
C PHE A 108 9.69 -7.36 -8.23
N ALA A 109 9.20 -8.38 -7.53
CA ALA A 109 8.40 -9.45 -8.11
C ALA A 109 7.08 -8.93 -8.69
N ALA A 110 6.39 -8.02 -8.00
CA ALA A 110 5.17 -7.39 -8.50
C ALA A 110 5.44 -6.59 -9.78
N GLY A 111 6.49 -5.77 -9.81
CA GLY A 111 6.89 -5.02 -11.00
C GLY A 111 7.28 -5.92 -12.16
N LEU A 112 7.99 -7.01 -11.88
CA LEU A 112 8.39 -7.99 -12.89
C LEU A 112 7.17 -8.74 -13.45
N SER A 113 6.25 -9.16 -12.59
CA SER A 113 4.99 -9.80 -12.99
C SER A 113 4.18 -8.89 -13.90
N GLU A 114 4.08 -7.60 -13.56
CA GLU A 114 3.32 -6.65 -14.38
C GLU A 114 3.91 -6.48 -15.78
N LEU A 115 5.25 -6.43 -15.90
CA LEU A 115 5.95 -6.36 -17.20
C LEU A 115 5.70 -7.59 -18.07
N PHE A 116 5.61 -8.78 -17.46
CA PHE A 116 5.33 -10.01 -18.20
C PHE A 116 3.83 -10.20 -18.50
N THR A 117 2.93 -9.77 -17.61
CA THR A 117 1.48 -9.84 -17.81
C THR A 117 0.98 -8.80 -18.81
N ALA A 118 1.60 -7.61 -18.89
CA ALA A 118 1.29 -6.62 -19.92
C ALA A 118 1.50 -7.16 -21.34
N LYS A 119 2.40 -8.14 -21.53
CA LYS A 119 2.64 -8.79 -22.82
C LYS A 119 1.55 -9.78 -23.24
N SER A 120 0.66 -10.21 -22.34
CA SER A 120 -0.42 -11.16 -22.65
C SER A 120 -1.78 -10.52 -22.94
N ARG A 121 -1.90 -9.18 -22.90
CA ARG A 121 -3.17 -8.49 -23.22
C ARG A 121 -3.26 -7.98 -24.67
N ASP A 122 -2.24 -8.26 -25.49
CA ASP A 122 -2.16 -7.87 -26.90
C ASP A 122 -2.40 -9.06 -27.85
N ASN A 123 -3.23 -10.02 -27.44
CA ASN A 123 -3.79 -11.01 -28.37
C ASN A 123 -5.31 -10.78 -28.48
N PRO A 124 -5.76 -9.90 -29.38
CA PRO A 124 -7.15 -9.88 -29.81
C PRO A 124 -7.38 -11.04 -30.79
N GLU A 125 -7.50 -12.27 -30.29
CA GLU A 125 -7.96 -13.44 -31.06
C GLU A 125 -8.81 -14.29 -30.12
N GLU A 126 -10.08 -14.63 -30.35
CA GLU A 126 -11.05 -14.50 -31.44
C GLU A 126 -12.45 -14.31 -30.81
#